data_AF-A0A317G4I3-F1
#
_entry.id   AF-A0A317G4I3-F1
#
_cell.length_a   1.000
_cell.length_b   1.000
_cell.length_c   1.000
_cell.angle_alpha   90.00
_cell.angle_beta   90.00
_cell.angle_gamma   90.00
#
_symmetry.space_group_name_H-M   'P 1'
#
loop_
_entity.id
_entity.type
_entity.pdbx_description
1 polymer ?
#
loop_
_entity_poly.entity_id
_entity_poly.type
_entity_poly.pdbx_seq_one_letter_code
_entity_poly.pdbx_strand_id
1 'polypeptide(L)'
;MEVIASCKDFLDDTVKYQLIRRYQDRYYIRFELESGFIAELPVSEIPTGKNVVKLITDKPSEMIKIVNAFRQKGDWTETSYVQSTIIDCLLYSGDMPMTQASKIWSKLSRHEDLVQEMYNMIVEERPGIRSVKAAGFTARKLMDITQMTLIGAYLFMVSLREDPEKALPQLKDMVVDKQTTGYDET
;
A
#
# COMPACT_ATOMS: atom_id res chain seq x y z
N MET A 1 -0.85 3.69 10.19
CA MET A 1 -0.56 5.00 9.57
C MET A 1 -0.85 6.12 10.55
N GLU A 2 -0.10 7.22 10.57
CA GLU A 2 -0.37 8.40 11.40
C GLU A 2 -0.61 9.64 10.53
N VAL A 3 -1.61 10.46 10.87
CA VAL A 3 -1.88 11.75 10.20
C VAL A 3 -1.21 12.87 11.00
N ILE A 4 -0.29 13.60 10.38
CA ILE A 4 0.52 14.66 11.00
C ILE A 4 -0.11 16.04 10.79
N ALA A 5 -0.60 16.30 9.58
CA ALA A 5 -1.27 17.54 9.22
C ALA A 5 -2.38 17.27 8.21
N SER A 6 -3.34 18.17 8.11
CA SER A 6 -4.42 18.08 7.11
C SER A 6 -4.84 19.47 6.64
N CYS A 7 -5.23 19.58 5.37
CA CYS A 7 -5.94 20.74 4.86
C CYS A 7 -7.00 20.28 3.85
N LYS A 8 -7.93 21.18 3.54
CA LYS A 8 -8.87 21.04 2.43
C LYS A 8 -8.42 21.93 1.28
N ASP A 9 -8.79 21.57 0.04
CA ASP A 9 -8.57 22.47 -1.09
C ASP A 9 -9.32 23.79 -0.88
N PHE A 10 -8.79 24.87 -1.43
CA PHE A 10 -9.41 26.19 -1.35
C PHE A 10 -10.60 26.34 -2.30
N LEU A 11 -10.58 25.59 -3.41
CA LEU A 11 -11.59 25.65 -4.47
C LEU A 11 -12.64 24.53 -4.35
N ASP A 12 -12.28 23.42 -3.69
CA ASP A 12 -13.16 22.28 -3.44
C ASP A 12 -12.91 21.72 -2.03
N ASP A 13 -13.82 22.03 -1.10
CA ASP A 13 -13.66 21.66 0.31
C ASP A 13 -13.92 20.16 0.57
N THR A 14 -14.31 19.40 -0.45
CA THR A 14 -14.41 17.94 -0.42
C THR A 14 -13.05 17.28 -0.63
N VAL A 15 -12.14 17.94 -1.35
CA VAL A 15 -10.79 17.44 -1.60
C VAL A 15 -9.93 17.68 -0.36
N LYS A 16 -9.44 16.58 0.21
CA LYS A 16 -8.63 16.59 1.43
C LYS A 16 -7.18 16.21 1.11
N TYR A 17 -6.25 16.99 1.65
CA TYR A 17 -4.82 16.70 1.64
C TYR A 17 -4.38 16.36 3.05
N GLN A 18 -3.53 15.35 3.20
CA GLN A 18 -3.00 14.92 4.48
C GLN A 18 -1.50 14.67 4.38
N LEU A 19 -0.74 15.24 5.31
CA LEU A 19 0.61 14.76 5.57
C LEU A 19 0.48 13.56 6.48
N ILE A 20 0.94 12.40 6.01
CA ILE A 20 0.91 11.16 6.77
C ILE A 20 2.33 10.66 7.02
N ARG A 21 2.50 9.95 8.13
CA ARG A 21 3.71 9.21 8.46
C ARG A 21 3.42 7.70 8.39
N ARG A 22 4.29 7.00 7.66
CA ARG A 22 4.31 5.54 7.49
C ARG A 22 5.75 5.04 7.66
N TYR A 23 5.91 3.73 7.84
CA TYR A 23 7.21 3.05 7.87
C TYR A 23 8.26 3.76 8.75
N GLN A 24 7.93 3.90 10.03
CA GLN A 24 8.65 4.64 11.08
C GLN A 24 8.80 6.15 10.79
N ASP A 25 9.59 6.55 9.79
CA ASP A 25 9.94 7.96 9.54
C ASP A 25 9.82 8.37 8.06
N ARG A 26 8.95 7.70 7.30
CA ARG A 26 8.63 8.09 5.91
C ARG A 26 7.36 8.93 5.87
N TYR A 27 7.41 10.02 5.13
CA TYR A 27 6.32 10.99 5.02
C TYR A 27 5.75 10.99 3.61
N TYR A 28 4.43 11.09 3.52
CA TYR A 28 3.70 11.12 2.26
C TYR A 28 2.66 12.23 2.30
N ILE A 29 2.44 12.88 1.17
CA ILE A 29 1.27 13.73 0.97
C ILE A 29 0.19 12.84 0.34
N ARG A 30 -0.86 12.55 1.11
CA ARG A 30 -2.04 11.84 0.63
C ARG A 30 -3.09 12.82 0.14
N PHE A 31 -3.70 12.55 -1.00
CA PHE A 31 -4.77 13.34 -1.59
C PHE A 31 -5.64 12.50 -2.52
N GLU A 32 -6.84 12.97 -2.82
CA GLU A 32 -7.74 12.31 -3.76
C GLU A 32 -7.66 12.98 -5.13
N LEU A 33 -7.58 12.18 -6.20
CA LEU A 33 -7.68 12.65 -7.57
C LEU A 33 -9.17 12.82 -7.95
N GLU A 34 -9.43 13.55 -9.03
CA GLU A 34 -10.80 13.72 -9.57
C GLU A 34 -11.50 12.40 -9.92
N SER A 35 -10.72 11.32 -10.15
CA SER A 35 -11.23 9.96 -10.36
C SER A 35 -11.73 9.27 -9.09
N GLY A 36 -11.55 9.86 -7.91
CA GLY A 36 -11.75 9.22 -6.60
C GLY A 36 -10.55 8.37 -6.16
N PHE A 37 -9.47 8.33 -6.94
CA PHE A 37 -8.26 7.60 -6.58
C PHE A 37 -7.50 8.31 -5.45
N ILE A 38 -7.30 7.64 -4.33
CA ILE A 38 -6.46 8.14 -3.23
C ILE A 38 -5.00 7.93 -3.64
N ALA A 39 -4.25 9.00 -3.88
CA ALA A 39 -2.83 8.99 -4.18
C ALA A 39 -1.98 9.25 -2.92
N GLU A 40 -0.80 8.64 -2.84
CA GLU A 40 0.23 8.96 -1.84
C GLU A 40 1.54 9.36 -2.53
N LEU A 41 1.92 10.63 -2.42
CA LEU A 41 3.18 11.16 -2.94
C LEU A 41 4.27 11.10 -1.86
N PRO A 42 5.36 10.35 -2.04
CA PRO A 42 6.46 10.34 -1.07
C PRO A 42 7.13 11.72 -1.00
N VAL A 43 7.29 12.25 0.21
CA VAL A 43 7.92 13.57 0.41
C VAL A 43 9.38 13.59 -0.05
N SER A 44 10.06 12.45 -0.05
CA SER A 44 11.44 12.30 -0.56
C SER A 44 11.57 12.58 -2.05
N GLU A 45 10.49 12.42 -2.82
CA GLU A 45 10.47 12.66 -4.26
C GLU A 45 10.29 14.14 -4.61
N ILE A 46 10.08 15.01 -3.62
CA ILE A 46 9.75 16.42 -3.83
C ILE A 46 11.04 17.26 -3.81
N PRO A 47 11.55 17.71 -4.98
CA PRO A 47 12.81 18.43 -5.07
C PRO A 47 12.59 19.90 -4.72
N THR A 48 12.33 20.19 -3.45
CA THR A 48 12.26 21.56 -2.94
C THR A 48 13.31 21.75 -1.85
N GLY A 49 14.12 22.81 -1.97
CA GLY A 49 15.29 23.08 -1.11
C GLY A 49 14.99 23.51 0.32
N LYS A 50 13.87 23.08 0.91
CA LYS A 50 13.42 23.39 2.27
C LYS A 50 12.81 22.12 2.86
N ASN A 51 13.02 21.87 4.16
CA ASN A 51 12.46 20.71 4.87
C ASN A 51 10.93 20.67 4.70
N VAL A 52 10.45 19.86 3.75
CA VAL A 52 9.04 19.83 3.29
C VAL A 52 8.09 19.45 4.43
N VAL A 53 8.49 18.51 5.28
CA VAL A 53 7.70 18.09 6.45
C VAL A 53 7.47 19.27 7.38
N LYS A 54 8.54 20.02 7.72
CA LYS A 54 8.42 21.22 8.56
C LYS A 54 7.56 22.29 7.89
N LEU A 55 7.78 22.56 6.60
CA LEU A 55 7.00 23.54 5.84
C LEU A 55 5.49 23.23 5.89
N ILE A 56 5.11 21.97 5.66
CA ILE A 56 3.71 21.54 5.69
C ILE A 56 3.15 21.56 7.12
N THR A 57 3.95 21.20 8.12
CA THR A 57 3.53 21.23 9.52
C THR A 57 3.23 22.67 9.97
N ASP A 58 4.09 23.63 9.60
CA ASP A 58 3.91 25.04 9.90
C ASP A 58 2.77 25.67 9.08
N LYS A 59 2.54 25.18 7.86
CA LYS A 59 1.52 25.69 6.93
C LYS A 59 0.93 24.58 6.04
N PRO A 60 -0.12 23.87 6.51
CA PRO A 60 -0.69 22.71 5.81
C PRO A 60 -1.14 22.96 4.37
N SER A 61 -1.60 24.18 4.08
CA SER A 61 -2.04 24.56 2.72
C SER A 61 -0.94 24.57 1.66
N GLU A 62 0.33 24.53 2.05
CA GLU A 62 1.43 24.36 1.09
C GLU A 62 1.39 22.98 0.40
N MET A 63 0.73 21.96 0.98
CA MET A 63 0.51 20.67 0.32
C MET A 63 -0.15 20.82 -1.05
N ILE A 64 -1.17 21.67 -1.16
CA ILE A 64 -1.91 21.89 -2.41
C ILE A 64 -0.97 22.42 -3.50
N LYS A 65 -0.15 23.42 -3.16
CA LYS A 65 0.81 24.02 -4.10
C LYS A 65 1.88 23.02 -4.52
N ILE A 66 2.40 22.25 -3.57
CA ILE A 66 3.42 21.24 -3.82
C ILE A 66 2.87 20.16 -4.75
N VAL A 67 1.70 19.60 -4.43
CA VAL A 67 1.05 18.57 -5.26
C VAL A 67 0.74 19.09 -6.65
N ASN A 68 0.18 20.31 -6.77
CA ASN A 68 -0.12 20.89 -8.08
C ASN A 68 1.13 21.13 -8.93
N ALA A 69 2.20 21.69 -8.34
CA ALA A 69 3.47 21.89 -9.04
C ALA A 69 4.11 20.57 -9.44
N PHE A 70 3.97 19.53 -8.62
CA PHE A 70 4.50 18.21 -8.89
C PHE A 70 3.72 17.49 -10.01
N ARG A 71 2.38 17.56 -9.98
CA ARG A 71 1.50 17.03 -11.03
C ARG A 71 1.73 17.70 -12.39
N GLN A 72 2.03 19.00 -12.42
CA GLN A 72 2.32 19.73 -13.66
C GLN A 72 3.56 19.21 -14.41
N LYS A 73 4.47 18.49 -13.75
CA LYS A 73 5.64 17.88 -14.41
C LYS A 73 5.26 16.68 -15.30
N GLY A 74 4.09 16.07 -15.07
CA GLY A 74 3.56 14.99 -15.90
C GLY A 74 4.09 13.58 -15.58
N ASP A 75 5.06 13.44 -14.69
CA ASP A 75 5.71 12.14 -14.42
C ASP A 75 4.88 11.19 -13.50
N TRP A 76 3.83 11.71 -12.85
CA TRP A 76 3.07 10.97 -11.83
C TRP A 76 1.63 10.70 -12.25
N THR A 77 1.40 9.46 -12.64
CA THR A 77 0.09 8.88 -12.98
C THR A 77 -0.42 7.99 -11.84
N GLU A 78 -1.68 7.53 -11.89
CA GLU A 78 -2.19 6.52 -10.96
C GLU A 78 -1.28 5.30 -10.88
N THR A 79 -0.81 4.79 -12.04
CA THR A 79 0.17 3.70 -12.11
C THR A 79 1.47 4.03 -11.38
N SER A 80 1.97 5.26 -11.50
CA SER A 80 3.18 5.70 -10.80
C SER A 80 2.98 5.68 -9.27
N TYR A 81 1.83 6.16 -8.77
CA TYR A 81 1.49 6.12 -7.35
C TYR A 81 1.35 4.69 -6.82
N VAL A 82 0.69 3.81 -7.58
CA VAL A 82 0.53 2.40 -7.25
C VAL A 82 1.90 1.72 -7.14
N GLN A 83 2.73 1.87 -8.16
CA GLN A 83 4.07 1.29 -8.20
C GLN A 83 4.93 1.80 -7.03
N SER A 84 4.99 3.12 -6.83
CA SER A 84 5.78 3.72 -5.75
C SER A 84 5.33 3.22 -4.38
N THR A 85 4.02 3.15 -4.14
CA THR A 85 3.46 2.69 -2.86
C THR A 85 3.77 1.23 -2.57
N ILE A 86 3.65 0.36 -3.59
CA ILE A 86 3.96 -1.06 -3.44
C ILE A 86 5.47 -1.27 -3.26
N ILE A 87 6.31 -0.57 -4.03
CA ILE A 87 7.77 -0.65 -3.85
C ILE A 87 8.17 -0.20 -2.45
N ASP A 88 7.63 0.91 -1.94
CA ASP A 88 7.90 1.38 -0.58
C ASP A 88 7.41 0.37 0.49
N CYS A 89 6.26 -0.27 0.26
CA CYS A 89 5.80 -1.35 1.13
C CYS A 89 6.80 -2.52 1.17
N LEU A 90 7.29 -2.95 0.01
CA LEU A 90 8.30 -4.02 -0.08
C LEU A 90 9.61 -3.63 0.61
N LEU A 91 10.09 -2.41 0.37
CA LEU A 91 11.35 -1.91 0.94
C LEU A 91 11.26 -1.76 2.46
N TYR A 92 10.23 -1.09 2.96
CA TYR A 92 10.24 -0.62 4.35
C TYR A 92 9.36 -1.44 5.29
N SER A 93 8.26 -2.04 4.80
CA SER A 93 7.49 -2.98 5.62
C SER A 93 8.00 -4.40 5.48
N GLY A 94 8.51 -4.76 4.30
CA GLY A 94 9.10 -6.07 4.04
C GLY A 94 10.58 -6.19 4.41
N ASP A 95 11.23 -5.07 4.76
CA ASP A 95 12.68 -4.98 5.02
C ASP A 95 13.52 -5.60 3.88
N MET A 96 13.12 -5.32 2.64
CA MET A 96 13.73 -5.92 1.45
C MET A 96 14.71 -4.97 0.78
N PRO A 97 15.86 -5.46 0.29
CA PRO A 97 16.73 -4.65 -0.56
C PRO A 97 16.04 -4.35 -1.90
N MET A 98 16.41 -3.22 -2.51
CA MET A 98 15.81 -2.75 -3.77
C MET A 98 15.85 -3.77 -4.91
N THR A 99 16.88 -4.61 -4.97
CA THR A 99 17.00 -5.68 -5.97
C THR A 99 15.94 -6.77 -5.78
N GLN A 100 15.58 -7.10 -4.53
CA GLN A 100 14.53 -8.05 -4.22
C GLN A 100 13.15 -7.43 -4.41
N ALA A 101 12.94 -6.19 -3.95
CA ALA A 101 11.70 -5.46 -4.17
C ALA A 101 11.36 -5.34 -5.66
N SER A 102 12.34 -4.98 -6.50
CA SER A 102 12.18 -4.91 -7.96
C SER A 102 11.79 -6.26 -8.59
N LYS A 103 12.38 -7.36 -8.13
CA LYS A 103 12.02 -8.71 -8.60
C LYS A 103 10.58 -9.07 -8.23
N ILE A 104 10.19 -8.82 -6.98
CA ILE A 104 8.82 -9.06 -6.51
C ILE A 104 7.82 -8.20 -7.29
N TRP A 105 8.11 -6.91 -7.48
CA TRP A 105 7.30 -6.02 -8.31
C TRP A 105 7.13 -6.57 -9.72
N SER A 106 8.21 -7.01 -10.38
CA SER A 106 8.13 -7.58 -11.74
C SER A 106 7.25 -8.83 -11.86
N LYS A 107 7.03 -9.54 -10.75
CA LYS A 107 6.12 -10.67 -10.66
C LYS A 107 4.68 -10.20 -10.43
N LEU A 108 4.48 -9.33 -9.44
CA LEU A 108 3.16 -8.77 -9.09
C LEU A 108 2.55 -7.97 -10.23
N SER A 109 3.34 -7.16 -10.92
CA SER A 109 2.88 -6.26 -12.00
C SER A 109 2.27 -6.97 -13.21
N ARG A 110 2.37 -8.30 -13.29
CA ARG A 110 1.72 -9.14 -14.31
C ARG A 110 0.25 -9.43 -13.97
N HIS A 111 -0.18 -9.12 -12.75
CA HIS A 111 -1.51 -9.40 -12.19
C HIS A 111 -2.14 -8.08 -11.71
N GLU A 112 -2.67 -7.29 -12.66
CA GLU A 112 -3.15 -5.91 -12.42
C GLU A 112 -4.20 -5.79 -11.31
N ASP A 113 -5.15 -6.72 -11.24
CA ASP A 113 -6.19 -6.74 -10.22
C ASP A 113 -5.64 -7.00 -8.81
N LEU A 114 -4.64 -7.89 -8.68
CA LEU A 114 -3.94 -8.12 -7.41
C LEU A 114 -3.13 -6.89 -7.00
N VAL A 115 -2.48 -6.23 -7.96
CA VAL A 115 -1.74 -4.98 -7.72
C VAL A 115 -2.67 -3.89 -7.20
N GLN A 116 -3.82 -3.70 -7.83
CA GLN A 116 -4.80 -2.70 -7.40
C GLN A 116 -5.39 -3.02 -6.02
N GLU A 117 -5.74 -4.28 -5.74
CA GLU A 117 -6.23 -4.64 -4.40
C GLU A 117 -5.15 -4.49 -3.34
N MET A 118 -3.89 -4.86 -3.64
CA MET A 118 -2.76 -4.68 -2.73
C MET A 118 -2.54 -3.20 -2.42
N TYR A 119 -2.63 -2.33 -3.42
CA TYR A 119 -2.56 -0.88 -3.24
C TYR A 119 -3.64 -0.39 -2.28
N ASN A 120 -4.91 -0.75 -2.52
CA ASN A 120 -6.02 -0.35 -1.65
C ASN A 120 -5.83 -0.89 -0.22
N MET A 121 -5.33 -2.12 -0.06
CA MET A 121 -5.00 -2.67 1.25
C MET A 121 -3.89 -1.88 1.96
N ILE A 122 -2.89 -1.35 1.24
CA ILE A 122 -1.83 -0.51 1.82
C ILE A 122 -2.39 0.86 2.22
N VAL A 123 -3.11 1.52 1.31
CA VAL A 123 -3.55 2.90 1.48
C VAL A 123 -4.78 2.98 2.41
N GLU A 124 -5.80 2.16 2.17
CA GLU A 124 -7.09 2.24 2.86
C GLU A 124 -7.26 1.21 3.98
N GLU A 125 -6.29 0.31 4.16
CA GLU A 125 -6.35 -0.81 5.13
C GLU A 125 -7.57 -1.74 4.90
N ARG A 126 -8.15 -1.68 3.71
CA ARG A 126 -9.35 -2.44 3.32
C ARG A 126 -9.19 -2.94 1.89
N PRO A 127 -9.76 -4.11 1.55
CA PRO A 127 -9.86 -4.49 0.16
C PRO A 127 -10.79 -3.49 -0.54
N GLY A 128 -10.54 -3.22 -1.82
CA GLY A 128 -11.47 -2.44 -2.63
C GLY A 128 -12.86 -3.10 -2.71
N ILE A 129 -13.77 -2.48 -3.45
CA ILE A 129 -15.18 -2.92 -3.58
C ILE A 129 -15.32 -4.41 -3.95
N ARG A 130 -14.33 -4.98 -4.66
CA ARG A 130 -14.28 -6.41 -4.99
C ARG A 130 -12.96 -7.01 -4.54
N SER A 131 -13.01 -7.91 -3.56
CA SER A 131 -11.85 -8.72 -3.19
C SER A 131 -11.48 -9.70 -4.29
N VAL A 132 -10.22 -9.75 -4.67
CA VAL A 132 -9.70 -10.66 -5.68
C VAL A 132 -9.57 -12.05 -5.08
N LYS A 133 -9.92 -13.06 -5.89
CA LYS A 133 -9.81 -14.47 -5.51
C LYS A 133 -8.79 -15.19 -6.37
N ALA A 134 -8.04 -16.10 -5.76
CA ALA A 134 -7.19 -17.09 -6.41
C ALA A 134 -7.47 -18.46 -5.78
N ALA A 135 -7.87 -19.44 -6.59
CA ALA A 135 -8.28 -20.76 -6.13
C ALA A 135 -9.30 -20.73 -4.95
N GLY A 136 -10.19 -19.74 -4.92
CA GLY A 136 -11.21 -19.57 -3.87
C GLY A 136 -10.73 -18.85 -2.59
N PHE A 137 -9.47 -18.42 -2.52
CA PHE A 137 -8.91 -17.65 -1.40
C PHE A 137 -8.76 -16.17 -1.76
N THR A 138 -8.91 -15.29 -0.78
CA THR A 138 -8.56 -13.86 -0.86
C THR A 138 -7.30 -13.60 -0.04
N ALA A 139 -6.56 -12.51 -0.32
CA ALA A 139 -5.38 -12.15 0.46
C ALA A 139 -5.71 -11.99 1.96
N ARG A 140 -6.83 -11.31 2.29
CA ARG A 140 -7.33 -11.19 3.66
C ARG A 140 -7.55 -12.55 4.32
N LYS A 141 -8.22 -13.48 3.63
CA LYS A 141 -8.45 -14.84 4.15
C LYS A 141 -7.14 -15.57 4.40
N LEU A 142 -6.17 -15.45 3.49
CA LEU A 142 -4.84 -16.05 3.68
C LEU A 142 -4.16 -15.49 4.92
N MET A 143 -4.18 -14.17 5.12
CA MET A 143 -3.65 -13.54 6.34
C MET A 143 -4.37 -13.98 7.62
N ASP A 144 -5.67 -14.29 7.56
CA ASP A 144 -6.47 -14.63 8.74
C ASP A 144 -6.28 -16.09 9.21
N ILE A 145 -6.05 -17.00 8.26
CA ILE A 145 -5.92 -18.45 8.52
C ILE A 145 -4.45 -18.89 8.60
N THR A 146 -3.50 -18.02 8.28
CA THR A 146 -2.05 -18.28 8.34
C THR A 146 -1.35 -17.18 9.15
N GLN A 147 -0.01 -17.20 9.20
CA GLN A 147 0.82 -16.11 9.71
C GLN A 147 1.39 -15.22 8.58
N MET A 148 0.82 -15.27 7.37
CA MET A 148 1.31 -14.48 6.24
C MET A 148 1.16 -12.98 6.49
N THR A 149 2.21 -12.23 6.18
CA THR A 149 2.15 -10.77 6.05
C THR A 149 1.33 -10.39 4.82
N LEU A 150 0.98 -9.11 4.69
CA LEU A 150 0.33 -8.58 3.48
C LEU A 150 1.10 -8.97 2.21
N ILE A 151 2.41 -8.73 2.19
CA ILE A 151 3.28 -9.07 1.05
C ILE A 151 3.28 -10.58 0.80
N GLY A 152 3.39 -11.39 1.86
CA GLY A 152 3.35 -12.85 1.76
C GLY A 152 2.04 -13.36 1.16
N ALA A 153 0.91 -12.81 1.60
CA ALA A 153 -0.41 -13.19 1.11
C ALA A 153 -0.58 -12.86 -0.38
N TYR A 154 -0.18 -11.67 -0.85
CA TYR A 154 -0.28 -11.33 -2.28
C TYR A 154 0.70 -12.14 -3.15
N LEU A 155 1.91 -12.43 -2.66
CA LEU A 155 2.82 -13.34 -3.36
C LEU A 155 2.25 -14.76 -3.45
N PHE A 156 1.56 -15.22 -2.41
CA PHE A 156 0.92 -16.52 -2.41
C PHE A 156 -0.32 -16.55 -3.32
N MET A 157 -1.09 -15.45 -3.40
CA MET A 157 -2.17 -15.30 -4.38
C MET A 157 -1.66 -15.43 -5.82
N VAL A 158 -0.47 -14.90 -6.12
CA VAL A 158 0.19 -15.11 -7.41
C VAL A 158 0.51 -16.58 -7.62
N SER A 159 1.11 -17.26 -6.62
CA SER A 159 1.40 -18.70 -6.71
C SER A 159 0.14 -19.55 -6.93
N LEU A 160 -0.97 -19.22 -6.27
CA LEU A 160 -2.26 -19.89 -6.47
C LEU A 160 -2.84 -19.70 -7.89
N ARG A 161 -2.48 -18.61 -8.58
CA ARG A 161 -2.89 -18.38 -9.98
C ARG A 161 -1.99 -19.09 -10.98
N GLU A 162 -0.68 -19.05 -10.73
CA GLU A 162 0.32 -19.56 -11.66
C GLU A 162 0.47 -21.09 -11.58
N ASP A 163 0.39 -21.67 -10.37
CA ASP A 163 0.56 -23.10 -10.13
C ASP A 163 -0.25 -23.56 -8.89
N PRO A 164 -1.59 -23.64 -9.01
CA PRO A 164 -2.45 -24.02 -7.89
C PRO A 164 -2.16 -25.42 -7.35
N GLU A 165 -1.73 -26.36 -8.21
CA GLU A 165 -1.43 -27.74 -7.82
C GLU A 165 -0.26 -27.82 -6.83
N LYS A 166 0.75 -26.95 -6.99
CA LYS A 166 1.85 -26.84 -6.03
C LYS A 166 1.54 -25.93 -4.84
N ALA A 167 0.78 -24.85 -5.05
CA ALA A 167 0.50 -23.87 -4.00
C ALA A 167 -0.51 -24.38 -2.96
N LEU A 168 -1.57 -25.08 -3.36
CA LEU A 168 -2.61 -25.53 -2.45
C LEU A 168 -2.12 -26.51 -1.35
N PRO A 169 -1.23 -27.48 -1.65
CA PRO A 169 -0.61 -28.30 -0.60
C PRO A 169 0.18 -27.47 0.41
N GLN A 170 1.00 -26.52 -0.05
CA GLN A 170 1.79 -25.65 0.84
C GLN A 170 0.91 -24.82 1.77
N LEU A 171 -0.28 -24.40 1.30
CA LEU A 171 -1.22 -23.67 2.14
C LEU A 171 -1.65 -24.48 3.36
N LYS A 172 -1.90 -25.79 3.20
CA LYS A 172 -2.32 -26.67 4.30
C LYS A 172 -1.29 -26.71 5.42
N ASP A 173 -0.01 -26.74 5.07
CA ASP A 173 1.09 -26.77 6.04
C ASP A 173 1.27 -25.44 6.78
N MET A 174 0.72 -24.34 6.24
CA MET A 174 0.80 -22.98 6.80
C MET A 174 -0.43 -22.56 7.61
N VAL A 175 -1.52 -23.35 7.56
CA VAL A 175 -2.73 -23.03 8.32
C VAL A 175 -2.42 -23.17 9.81
N VAL A 176 -2.72 -22.11 10.57
CA VAL A 176 -2.57 -22.13 12.01
C VAL A 176 -3.78 -22.86 12.58
N ASP A 177 -3.56 -24.03 13.17
CA ASP A 177 -4.60 -24.71 13.95
C ASP A 177 -4.96 -23.86 15.17
N LYS A 178 -6.03 -23.06 15.04
CA LYS A 178 -6.62 -22.31 16.17
C LYS A 178 -7.36 -23.22 17.18
N GLN A 179 -7.23 -24.56 17.06
CA GLN A 179 -7.92 -25.53 17.91
C GLN A 179 -7.07 -26.10 19.06
N THR A 180 -5.80 -25.72 19.22
CA THR A 180 -4.92 -26.31 20.28
C THR A 180 -4.45 -25.36 21.38
N THR A 181 -4.98 -24.12 21.48
CA THR A 181 -4.70 -23.22 22.63
C THR A 181 -5.94 -22.95 23.46
N GLY A 182 -6.63 -24.01 23.88
CA GLY A 182 -7.85 -23.90 24.67
C GLY A 182 -8.18 -25.15 25.46
N TYR A 183 -7.20 -25.83 26.07
CA TYR A 183 -7.41 -26.77 27.18
C TYR A 183 -6.11 -26.90 27.96
N ASP A 184 -6.09 -26.32 29.17
CA ASP A 184 -5.54 -26.90 30.41
C ASP A 184 -5.17 -25.78 31.38
N GLU A 185 -6.19 -25.19 32.00
CA GLU A 185 -6.10 -24.75 33.40
C GLU A 185 -7.35 -25.28 34.11
N THR A 186 -7.23 -26.50 34.64
CA THR A 186 -8.05 -26.99 35.76
C THR A 186 -7.36 -26.63 37.07
#